data_AF-A0A1J5HY28-F1
#
_entry.id   AF-A0A1J5HY28-F1
#
_cell.length_a   1.000
_cell.length_b   1.000
_cell.length_c   1.000
_cell.angle_alpha   90.00
_cell.angle_beta   90.00
_cell.angle_gamma   90.00
#
_symmetry.space_group_name_H-M   'P 1'
#
loop_
_entity.id
_entity.type
_entity.pdbx_description
1 polymer ?
#
loop_
_entity_poly.entity_id
_entity_poly.type
_entity_poly.pdbx_seq_one_letter_code
_entity_poly.pdbx_strand_id
1 'polypeptide(L)' 'NLQRRINEHNFDKNKSAKYLRGKTPVKLVYSEKYITFQEAMKREWQIKKWTKAKKEALIIDNKRLLKML' A
#
# COMPACT_ATOMS: atom_id res chain seq x y z
N ASN A 1 -13.10 -4.37 0.86
CA ASN A 1 -13.18 -4.56 -0.61
C ASN A 1 -11.78 -4.46 -1.24
N LEU A 2 -10.91 -5.45 -0.98
CA LEU A 2 -9.50 -5.41 -1.39
C LEU A 2 -9.29 -6.02 -2.79
N GLN A 3 -9.90 -7.17 -3.05
CA GLN A 3 -9.78 -7.88 -4.32
C GLN A 3 -10.30 -7.05 -5.50
N ARG A 4 -11.45 -6.39 -5.36
CA ARG A 4 -11.99 -5.53 -6.41
C ARG A 4 -11.03 -4.41 -6.77
N ARG A 5 -10.38 -3.80 -5.78
CA ARG A 5 -9.43 -2.69 -5.98
C ARG A 5 -8.17 -3.14 -6.72
N ILE A 6 -7.67 -4.34 -6.43
CA ILE A 6 -6.53 -4.94 -7.17
C ILE A 6 -6.92 -5.17 -8.63
N ASN A 7 -8.11 -5.71 -8.88
CA ASN A 7 -8.61 -5.94 -10.23
C ASN A 7 -8.80 -4.62 -10.99
N GLU A 8 -9.41 -3.60 -10.35
CA GLU A 8 -9.55 -2.25 -10.92
C GLU A 8 -8.18 -1.66 -11.29
N HIS A 9 -7.17 -1.79 -10.41
CA HIS A 9 -5.83 -1.27 -10.68
C HIS A 9 -5.12 -1.97 -11.85
N ASN A 10 -5.31 -3.27 -12.01
CA ASN A 10 -4.62 -4.06 -13.04
C ASN A 10 -5.30 -4.05 -14.40
N PHE A 11 -6.64 -4.00 -14.43
CA PHE A 11 -7.42 -4.24 -15.65
C PHE A 11 -8.24 -3.01 -16.10
N ASP A 12 -8.55 -2.05 -15.21
CA ASP A 12 -9.37 -0.89 -15.52
C ASP A 12 -8.54 0.41 -15.56
N LYS A 13 -8.23 0.89 -16.78
CA LYS A 13 -7.44 2.12 -17.01
C LYS A 13 -8.15 3.40 -16.50
N ASN A 14 -9.47 3.37 -16.35
CA ASN A 14 -10.28 4.51 -15.93
C ASN A 14 -10.45 4.57 -14.41
N LYS A 15 -10.52 3.41 -13.73
CA LYS A 15 -10.66 3.32 -12.26
C LYS A 15 -9.32 3.17 -11.52
N SER A 16 -8.22 2.94 -12.23
CA SER A 16 -6.88 2.92 -11.65
C SER A 16 -6.34 4.31 -11.34
N ALA A 17 -5.43 4.40 -10.36
CA ALA A 17 -4.73 5.64 -10.06
C ALA A 17 -3.88 6.08 -11.25
N LYS A 18 -3.88 7.38 -11.57
CA LYS A 18 -3.10 7.96 -12.69
C LYS A 18 -1.62 7.53 -12.66
N TYR A 19 -1.02 7.47 -11.46
CA TYR A 19 0.38 7.07 -11.25
C TYR A 19 0.69 5.62 -11.67
N LEU A 20 -0.30 4.73 -11.65
CA LEU A 20 -0.12 3.31 -11.97
C LEU A 20 -0.30 3.01 -13.47
N ARG A 21 -0.73 3.98 -14.28
CA ARG A 21 -0.89 3.79 -15.73
C ARG A 21 0.46 3.43 -16.37
N GLY A 22 0.50 2.31 -17.09
CA GLY A 22 1.74 1.79 -17.71
C GLY A 22 2.69 1.07 -16.75
N LYS A 23 2.34 0.95 -15.46
CA LYS A 23 3.11 0.22 -14.43
C LYS A 23 2.39 -1.05 -13.95
N THR A 24 1.43 -1.52 -14.73
CA THR A 24 0.65 -2.74 -14.50
C THR A 24 1.30 -3.92 -15.24
N PRO A 25 1.18 -5.16 -14.72
CA PRO A 25 0.42 -5.56 -13.54
C PRO A 25 1.15 -5.29 -12.22
N VAL A 26 0.41 -4.86 -11.19
CA VAL A 26 0.87 -4.71 -9.81
C VAL A 26 0.40 -5.88 -8.95
N LYS A 27 1.24 -6.27 -7.98
CA LYS A 27 0.93 -7.28 -6.96
C LYS A 27 0.77 -6.61 -5.60
N LEU A 28 -0.24 -7.02 -4.85
CA LEU A 28 -0.39 -6.61 -3.45
C LEU A 28 0.65 -7.36 -2.61
N VAL A 29 1.58 -6.62 -2.02
CA VAL A 29 2.63 -7.19 -1.15
C VAL A 29 2.34 -7.03 0.34
N TYR A 30 1.41 -6.14 0.70
CA TYR A 30 1.13 -5.81 2.09
C TYR A 30 -0.28 -5.25 2.27
N SER A 31 -0.97 -5.66 3.33
CA SER A 31 -2.27 -5.11 3.73
C SER A 31 -2.47 -5.20 5.24
N GLU A 32 -3.04 -4.16 5.83
CA GLU A 32 -3.43 -4.11 7.25
C GLU A 32 -4.94 -3.90 7.36
N LYS A 33 -5.56 -4.38 8.44
CA LYS A 33 -6.97 -4.15 8.75
C LYS A 33 -7.09 -3.20 9.94
N TYR A 34 -8.07 -2.31 9.86
CA TYR A 34 -8.40 -1.33 10.89
C TYR A 34 -9.90 -1.37 11.15
N ILE A 35 -10.30 -1.00 12.36
CA ILE A 35 -11.70 -0.98 12.78
C ILE A 35 -12.38 0.26 12.19
N THR A 36 -11.70 1.41 12.25
CA THR A 36 -12.25 2.66 11.74
C THR A 36 -11.58 3.12 10.44
N PHE A 37 -12.35 3.82 9.62
CA PHE A 37 -11.84 4.47 8.41
C PHE A 37 -10.78 5.53 8.73
N GLN A 38 -10.93 6.23 9.87
CA GLN A 38 -9.98 7.27 10.30
C GLN A 38 -8.60 6.69 10.63
N GLU A 39 -8.53 5.55 11.33
CA GLU A 39 -7.27 4.87 11.62
C GLU A 39 -6.60 4.38 10.34
N ALA A 40 -7.37 3.78 9.43
CA ALA A 40 -6.86 3.34 8.14
C ALA A 40 -6.25 4.50 7.33
N MET A 41 -6.93 5.66 7.28
CA MET A 41 -6.42 6.85 6.60
C MET A 41 -5.17 7.42 7.26
N LYS A 42 -5.14 7.53 8.59
CA LYS A 42 -3.95 8.00 9.33
C LYS A 42 -2.75 7.10 9.05
N ARG A 43 -2.95 5.78 9.08
CA ARG A 43 -1.91 4.80 8.76
C ARG A 43 -1.44 4.91 7.32
N GLU A 44 -2.37 5.01 6.37
CA GLU A 44 -2.05 5.16 4.95
C GLU A 44 -1.19 6.42 4.70
N TRP A 45 -1.55 7.54 5.32
CA TRP A 45 -0.81 8.79 5.22
C TRP A 45 0.61 8.67 5.80
N GLN A 46 0.74 8.00 6.94
CA GLN A 46 2.04 7.71 7.54
C GLN A 46 2.92 6.89 6.59
N ILE A 47 2.40 5.77 6.06
CA ILE A 47 3.16 4.89 5.14
C ILE A 47 3.52 5.64 3.86
N LYS A 48 2.62 6.45 3.29
CA LYS A 48 2.91 7.22 2.06
C LYS A 48 4.17 8.07 2.17
N LYS A 49 4.39 8.70 3.33
CA LYS A 49 5.55 9.54 3.65
C LYS A 49 6.84 8.77 3.95
N TRP A 50 6.79 7.47 4.16
CA TRP A 50 7.97 6.68 4.47
C TRP A 50 8.89 6.49 3.26
N THR A 51 10.18 6.35 3.57
CA THR A 51 11.21 5.94 2.61
C THR A 51 10.93 4.54 2.08
N LYS A 52 11.53 4.20 0.93
CA LYS A 52 11.43 2.86 0.35
C LYS A 52 11.92 1.79 1.35
N ALA A 53 13.07 2.01 1.98
CA ALA A 53 13.65 1.08 2.95
C ALA A 53 12.72 0.80 4.14
N LYS A 54 12.04 1.84 4.67
CA LYS A 54 11.11 1.67 5.79
C LYS A 54 9.83 0.91 5.38
N LYS A 55 9.37 1.08 4.14
CA LYS A 55 8.27 0.29 3.57
C LYS A 55 8.67 -1.17 3.37
N GLU A 56 9.88 -1.43 2.88
CA GLU A 56 10.41 -2.79 2.72
C GLU A 56 10.54 -3.50 4.06
N ALA A 57 11.05 -2.80 5.10
CA ALA A 57 11.09 -3.32 6.47
C ALA A 57 9.71 -3.70 7.00
N LEU A 58 8.68 -2.91 6.67
CA LEU A 58 7.30 -3.22 7.02
C LEU A 58 6.79 -4.48 6.31
N ILE A 59 7.09 -4.64 5.01
CA ILE A 59 6.66 -5.77 4.19
C ILE A 59 7.23 -7.09 4.73
N ILE A 60 8.49 -7.10 5.18
CA ILE A 60 9.15 -8.29 5.74
C ILE A 60 8.92 -8.48 7.25
N ASP A 61 8.02 -7.69 7.86
CA ASP A 61 7.76 -7.64 9.32
C ASP A 61 9.02 -7.49 10.20
N ASN A 62 10.04 -6.79 9.70
CA ASN A 62 11.27 -6.56 10.46
C ASN A 62 11.11 -5.34 11.38
N LYS A 63 10.58 -5.60 12.58
CA LYS A 63 10.32 -4.58 13.61
C LYS A 63 11.58 -3.86 14.10
N ARG A 64 12.74 -4.51 14.06
CA ARG A 64 14.02 -3.88 14.46
C ARG A 64 14.43 -2.84 13.43
N LEU A 65 14.47 -3.23 12.15
CA LEU A 65 14.80 -2.34 11.05
C LEU A 65 13.80 -1.18 10.93
N LEU A 66 12.51 -1.45 11.15
CA LEU A 66 11.45 -0.44 11.11
C LEU A 66 11.61 0.66 12.17
N LYS A 67 12.17 0.32 13.34
CA LYS A 67 12.46 1.28 14.41
C LYS A 67 13.71 2.13 14.14
N MET A 68 14.65 1.60 13.35
CA MET A 68 15.93 2.26 13.06
C MET A 68 15.85 3.23 11.87
N LEU A 69 14.91 3.00 10.94
CA LEU A 69 14.66 3.81 9.73
C LEU A 69 13.55 4.84 9.95
#